data_AF-A0AAW4WR75-F1
#
_entry.id   AF-A0AAW4WR75-F1
#
_cell.length_a   1.000
_cell.length_b   1.000
_cell.length_c   1.000
_cell.angle_alpha   90.00
_cell.angle_beta   90.00
_cell.angle_gamma   90.00
#
_symmetry.space_group_name_H-M   'P 1'
#
loop_
_entity.id
_entity.type
_entity.pdbx_description
1 polymer ?
#
loop_
_entity_poly.entity_id
_entity_poly.type
_entity_poly.pdbx_seq_one_letter_code
_entity_poly.pdbx_strand_id
1 'polypeptide(L)' 'DKFVKLAHEHGVPMFCDNTFATPINCRPFEFGVDIVTHSTTKYMDGHAMALGGAIVDSGNFDWDAHADKFPGLTTP' A
#
# COMPACT_ATOMS: atom_id res chain seq x y z
N ASP A 1 -9.92 -3.76 -7.55
CA ASP A 1 -11.36 -3.41 -7.53
C ASP A 1 -12.20 -4.21 -6.55
N LYS A 2 -12.49 -5.50 -6.75
CA LYS A 2 -13.44 -6.24 -5.87
C LYS A 2 -13.04 -6.23 -4.38
N PHE A 3 -11.77 -6.52 -4.09
CA PHE A 3 -11.26 -6.53 -2.71
C PHE A 3 -11.15 -5.13 -2.11
N VAL A 4 -10.77 -4.14 -2.91
CA VAL A 4 -10.74 -2.73 -2.50
C VAL A 4 -12.13 -2.29 -2.05
N LYS A 5 -13.16 -2.54 -2.87
CA LYS A 5 -14.55 -2.21 -2.52
C LYS A 5 -14.97 -2.84 -1.20
N LEU A 6 -14.72 -4.14 -1.03
CA LEU A 6 -15.03 -4.84 0.21
C LEU A 6 -14.29 -4.24 1.41
N ALA A 7 -13.00 -3.91 1.27
CA ALA A 7 -12.21 -3.29 2.32
C ALA A 7 -12.81 -1.94 2.73
N HIS A 8 -13.11 -1.08 1.76
CA HIS A 8 -13.69 0.24 2.00
C HIS A 8 -15.11 0.19 2.57
N GLU A 9 -15.95 -0.78 2.16
CA GLU A 9 -17.27 -1.04 2.77
C GLU A 9 -17.18 -1.35 4.28
N HIS A 10 -16.07 -1.94 4.72
CA HIS A 10 -15.79 -2.21 6.13
C HIS A 10 -14.95 -1.12 6.81
N GLY A 11 -14.64 -0.03 6.12
CA GLY A 11 -13.78 1.06 6.61
C GLY A 11 -12.41 0.55 7.02
N VAL A 12 -11.81 -0.34 6.22
CA VAL A 12 -10.43 -0.80 6.36
C VAL A 12 -9.65 -0.51 5.08
N PRO A 13 -8.36 -0.14 5.17
CA PRO A 13 -7.54 0.15 4.00
C PRO A 13 -7.12 -1.12 3.26
N MET A 14 -6.91 -1.03 1.96
CA MET A 14 -6.35 -2.10 1.13
C MET A 14 -4.85 -1.90 0.92
N PHE A 15 -4.09 -2.94 1.22
CA PHE A 15 -2.64 -2.99 1.04
C PHE A 15 -2.28 -3.93 -0.12
N CYS A 16 -1.29 -3.56 -0.93
CA CYS A 16 -0.78 -4.40 -2.02
C CYS A 16 0.75 -4.46 -2.00
N ASP A 17 1.32 -5.66 -1.88
CA ASP A 17 2.74 -5.87 -2.19
C ASP A 17 2.88 -5.90 -3.72
N ASN A 18 3.48 -4.85 -4.27
CA ASN A 18 3.65 -4.67 -5.71
C ASN A 18 5.08 -5.00 -6.16
N THR A 19 5.83 -5.79 -5.38
CA THR A 19 7.22 -6.12 -5.69
C THR A 19 7.37 -6.82 -7.03
N PHE A 20 6.56 -7.85 -7.30
CA PHE A 20 6.69 -8.67 -8.52
C PHE A 20 6.28 -7.94 -9.79
N ALA A 21 5.15 -7.23 -9.75
CA ALA A 21 4.67 -6.52 -10.92
C ALA A 21 5.52 -5.27 -11.21
N THR A 22 6.09 -4.64 -10.17
CA THR A 22 6.82 -3.35 -10.23
C THR A 22 5.90 -2.18 -10.60
N PRO A 23 6.23 -0.93 -10.21
CA PRO A 23 5.40 0.23 -10.53
C PRO A 23 5.34 0.54 -12.04
N ILE A 24 6.27 -0.01 -12.84
CA ILE A 24 6.30 0.16 -14.30
C ILE A 24 5.16 -0.62 -14.96
N ASN A 25 4.86 -1.85 -14.50
CA ASN A 25 3.86 -2.72 -15.14
C ASN A 25 2.49 -2.68 -14.45
N CYS A 26 2.43 -2.36 -13.17
CA CYS A 26 1.18 -2.23 -12.44
C CYS A 26 1.24 -1.06 -11.48
N ARG A 27 0.23 -0.19 -11.52
CA ARG A 27 0.05 0.93 -10.60
C ARG A 27 -1.19 0.65 -9.72
N PRO A 28 -1.06 -0.09 -8.60
CA PRO A 28 -2.19 -0.52 -7.78
C PRO A 28 -3.14 0.60 -7.34
N PHE A 29 -2.61 1.82 -7.19
CA PHE A 29 -3.39 3.01 -6.85
C PHE A 29 -4.49 3.31 -7.88
N GLU A 30 -4.30 2.98 -9.16
CA GLU A 30 -5.33 3.13 -10.20
C GLU A 30 -6.53 2.18 -10.00
N PHE A 31 -6.36 1.15 -9.18
CA PHE A 31 -7.38 0.17 -8.81
C PHE A 31 -7.96 0.40 -7.41
N GLY A 32 -7.61 1.54 -6.78
CA GLY A 32 -8.08 1.97 -5.46
C GLY A 32 -7.36 1.33 -4.27
N VAL A 33 -6.16 0.76 -4.46
CA VAL A 33 -5.31 0.37 -3.33
C VAL A 33 -4.85 1.61 -2.58
N ASP A 34 -4.82 1.55 -1.24
CA ASP A 34 -4.48 2.70 -0.39
C ASP A 34 -2.98 2.76 -0.10
N ILE A 35 -2.38 1.60 0.23
CA ILE A 35 -0.95 1.45 0.54
C ILE A 35 -0.30 0.42 -0.38
N VAL A 36 0.84 0.77 -0.96
CA VAL A 36 1.68 -0.15 -1.72
C VAL A 36 2.98 -0.40 -0.98
N THR A 37 3.37 -1.67 -0.88
CA THR A 37 4.68 -2.07 -0.35
C THR A 37 5.56 -2.65 -1.44
N HIS A 38 6.87 -2.44 -1.30
CA HIS A 38 7.89 -3.02 -2.14
C HIS A 38 9.02 -3.57 -1.28
N SER A 39 9.45 -4.79 -1.56
CA SER A 39 10.81 -5.24 -1.22
C SER A 39 11.74 -4.70 -2.30
N THR A 40 12.40 -3.57 -2.00
CA THR A 40 13.28 -2.91 -2.96
C THR A 40 14.53 -3.73 -3.25
N THR A 41 14.91 -4.66 -2.36
CA THR A 41 15.96 -5.68 -2.59
C THR A 41 15.82 -6.46 -3.89
N LYS A 42 14.59 -6.62 -4.39
CA LYS A 42 14.31 -7.45 -5.56
C LYS A 42 14.50 -6.65 -6.84
N TYR A 43 13.42 -6.43 -7.59
CA TYR A 43 13.48 -5.82 -8.92
C TYR A 43 13.88 -4.34 -8.93
N MET A 44 13.81 -3.64 -7.78
CA MET A 44 14.15 -2.22 -7.70
C MET A 44 15.64 -1.97 -7.49
N ASP A 45 16.30 -2.78 -6.65
CA ASP A 45 17.77 -2.92 -6.64
C ASP A 45 18.25 -3.58 -7.93
N GLY A 46 17.60 -4.69 -8.32
CA GLY A 46 17.79 -5.39 -9.59
C GLY A 46 19.09 -6.19 -9.68
N HIS A 47 19.98 -6.11 -8.69
CA HIS A 47 21.34 -6.66 -8.75
C HIS A 47 21.71 -7.51 -7.52
N ALA A 48 20.80 -7.71 -6.58
CA ALA A 48 21.01 -8.40 -5.31
C ALA A 48 22.16 -7.79 -4.47
N MET A 49 22.35 -6.47 -4.56
CA MET A 49 23.47 -5.75 -3.92
C MET A 49 23.05 -4.99 -2.66
N ALA A 50 21.82 -4.50 -2.59
CA ALA A 50 21.31 -3.77 -1.44
C ALA A 50 20.00 -4.38 -0.89
N LEU A 51 19.90 -4.47 0.44
CA LEU A 51 18.65 -4.78 1.13
C LEU A 51 17.85 -3.49 1.33
N GLY A 52 16.55 -3.53 1.03
CA GLY A 52 15.66 -2.43 1.34
C GLY A 52 14.18 -2.77 1.22
N GLY A 53 13.37 -1.83 1.70
CA GLY A 53 11.92 -1.84 1.57
C GLY A 53 11.39 -0.43 1.39
N ALA A 54 10.22 -0.32 0.78
CA ALA A 54 9.48 0.93 0.65
C ALA A 54 8.01 0.69 0.97
N ILE A 55 7.42 1.64 1.68
CA ILE A 55 5.98 1.75 1.90
C ILE A 55 5.57 3.07 1.27
N VAL A 56 4.58 3.02 0.38
CA VAL A 56 4.09 4.18 -0.37
C VAL A 56 2.61 4.34 -0.07
N ASP A 57 2.24 5.52 0.43
CA ASP A 57 0.86 5.91 0.68
C ASP A 57 0.30 6.64 -0.54
N SER A 58 -0.93 6.30 -0.93
CA SER A 58 -1.68 7.01 -1.97
C SER A 58 -2.24 8.34 -1.50
N GLY A 59 -2.46 8.51 -0.19
CA GLY A 59 -3.14 9.65 0.42
C GLY A 59 -4.66 9.65 0.25
N ASN A 60 -5.26 8.55 -0.22
CA ASN A 60 -6.70 8.49 -0.55
C ASN A 60 -7.59 7.89 0.55
N PHE A 61 -7.02 7.16 1.51
CA PHE A 61 -7.80 6.57 2.62
C PHE A 61 -7.99 7.61 3.73
N ASP A 62 -9.25 7.81 4.15
CA ASP A 62 -9.58 8.74 5.23
C ASP A 62 -9.28 8.11 6.60
N TRP A 63 -8.03 8.29 7.05
CA TRP A 63 -7.56 7.78 8.33
C TRP A 63 -8.28 8.42 9.52
N ASP A 64 -8.64 9.69 9.44
CA ASP A 64 -9.27 10.44 10.53
C ASP A 64 -10.72 9.98 10.76
N ALA A 65 -11.45 9.68 9.68
CA ALA A 65 -12.80 9.09 9.77
C ALA A 65 -12.82 7.69 10.42
N HIS A 66 -11.66 7.04 10.55
CA HIS A 66 -11.50 5.71 11.13
C HIS A 66 -10.47 5.68 12.28
N ALA A 67 -10.25 6.83 12.93
CA ALA A 67 -9.23 6.97 13.98
C ALA A 67 -9.46 6.05 15.18
N ASP A 68 -10.71 5.67 15.47
CA ASP A 68 -11.08 4.71 16.51
C ASP A 68 -10.55 3.30 16.24
N LYS A 69 -10.43 2.91 14.97
CA LYS A 69 -9.91 1.60 14.54
C LYS A 69 -8.39 1.57 14.45
N PHE A 70 -7.76 2.70 14.14
CA PHE A 70 -6.32 2.77 13.83
C PHE A 70 -5.55 3.74 14.74
N PRO A 71 -5.69 3.68 16.08
CA PRO A 71 -5.07 4.65 16.98
C PRO A 71 -3.54 4.69 16.84
N GLY A 72 -2.89 3.57 16.50
CA GLY A 72 -1.44 3.53 16.27
C GLY A 72 -0.93 4.30 15.04
N LEU A 73 -1.83 4.74 14.16
CA LEU A 73 -1.51 5.56 12.99
C LEU A 73 -2.09 6.97 13.06
N THR A 74 -3.08 7.20 13.93
CA THR A 74 -3.84 8.46 14.03
C THR A 74 -3.63 9.21 15.35
N THR A 75 -2.90 8.64 16.31
CA THR A 75 -2.58 9.28 17.60
C THR A 75 -1.07 9.37 17.83
N PRO A 76 -0.55 10.46 18.45
CA PRO A 76 0.87 10.61 18.79
C PRO A 76 1.39 9.62 19.85
#